data_AF-A0A653BNU5-F1
#
_entry.id   AF-A0A653BNU5-F1
#
_cell.length_a   1.000
_cell.length_b   1.000
_cell.length_c   1.000
_cell.angle_alpha   90.00
_cell.angle_beta   90.00
_cell.angle_gamma   90.00
#
_symmetry.space_group_name_H-M   'P 1'
#
loop_
_entity.id
_entity.type
_entity.pdbx_description
1 polymer ?
#
loop_
_entity_poly.entity_id
_entity_poly.type
_entity_poly.pdbx_seq_one_letter_code
_entity_poly.pdbx_strand_id
1 'polypeptide(L)'
;ALLQSKCRFPFWLSNYNHWHTLDYSATYSFHHRNSTLKITNSSGAEMKVVCVQIKYTNRDESMIVLVAHFTMGCQNGYVCMAFYRREAHVIEVQMGSQTKRREDACGYSYFDKNGLPYVTLVS
;
A
#
# COMPACT_ATOMS: atom_id res chain seq x y z
N ALA A 1 0.56 25.27 13.75
CA ALA A 1 0.23 23.86 13.49
C ALA A 1 0.16 23.66 11.99
N LEU A 2 1.17 23.03 11.39
CA LEU A 2 1.22 22.83 9.94
C LEU A 2 0.08 21.87 9.55
N LEU A 3 -0.78 22.30 8.63
CA LEU A 3 -1.82 21.47 8.01
C LEU A 3 -1.16 20.22 7.43
N GLN A 4 -1.30 19.09 8.13
CA GLN A 4 -0.89 17.80 7.64
C GLN A 4 -1.83 17.45 6.47
N SER A 5 -1.41 17.78 5.25
CA SER A 5 -2.12 17.38 4.04
C SER A 5 -2.41 15.88 4.14
N LYS A 6 -3.69 15.50 4.11
CA LYS A 6 -4.11 14.10 4.26
C LYS A 6 -3.35 13.25 3.22
N CYS A 7 -2.56 12.30 3.69
CA CYS A 7 -1.85 11.32 2.85
C CYS A 7 -2.87 10.62 1.96
N ARG A 8 -2.60 10.54 0.65
CA ARG A 8 -3.45 9.88 -0.33
C ARG A 8 -2.61 9.01 -1.25
N PHE A 9 -3.22 7.92 -1.71
CA PHE A 9 -2.70 7.12 -2.79
C PHE A 9 -2.70 7.94 -4.09
N PRO A 10 -1.66 7.82 -4.94
CA PRO A 10 -1.59 8.55 -6.20
C PRO A 10 -2.76 8.24 -7.12
N PHE A 11 -3.06 9.17 -8.03
CA PHE A 11 -4.16 9.00 -8.98
C PHE A 11 -3.97 7.78 -9.89
N TRP A 12 -2.77 7.55 -10.44
CA TRP A 12 -2.51 6.40 -11.31
C TRP A 12 -2.77 5.05 -10.63
N LEU A 13 -2.65 4.99 -9.30
CA LEU A 13 -2.90 3.79 -8.52
C LEU A 13 -4.39 3.66 -8.16
N SER A 14 -5.00 4.77 -7.77
CA SER A 14 -6.37 4.83 -7.23
C SER A 14 -7.47 5.10 -8.25
N ASN A 15 -7.11 5.44 -9.49
CA ASN A 15 -8.07 5.67 -10.59
C ASN A 15 -8.79 4.38 -11.01
N TYR A 16 -8.18 3.23 -10.74
CA TYR A 16 -8.79 1.92 -10.92
C TYR A 16 -9.45 1.50 -9.61
N ASN A 17 -10.76 1.26 -9.65
CA ASN A 17 -11.53 0.93 -8.44
C ASN A 17 -11.08 -0.40 -7.80
N HIS A 18 -10.59 -1.33 -8.62
CA HIS A 18 -10.16 -2.67 -8.21
C HIS A 18 -8.88 -3.07 -8.92
N TRP A 19 -7.99 -3.69 -8.16
CA TRP A 19 -6.86 -4.45 -8.67
C TRP A 19 -6.92 -5.87 -8.10
N HIS A 20 -6.39 -6.84 -8.83
CA HIS A 20 -6.33 -8.23 -8.40
C HIS A 20 -4.92 -8.78 -8.61
N THR A 21 -4.48 -9.68 -7.75
CA THR A 21 -3.27 -10.46 -8.00
C THR A 21 -3.46 -11.35 -9.23
N LEU A 22 -2.37 -11.70 -9.92
CA LEU A 22 -2.43 -12.55 -11.13
C LEU A 22 -3.11 -13.91 -10.90
N ASP A 23 -3.00 -14.44 -9.68
CA ASP A 23 -3.60 -15.70 -9.25
C ASP A 23 -4.99 -15.53 -8.60
N TYR A 24 -5.55 -14.31 -8.59
CA TYR A 24 -6.79 -13.94 -7.94
C TYR A 24 -6.86 -14.25 -6.42
N SER A 25 -5.73 -14.52 -5.78
CA SER A 25 -5.67 -14.77 -4.34
C SER A 25 -6.01 -13.56 -3.48
N ALA A 26 -5.89 -12.33 -4.02
CA ALA A 26 -6.28 -11.11 -3.34
C ALA A 26 -6.80 -10.01 -4.27
N THR A 27 -7.69 -9.19 -3.73
CA THR A 27 -8.28 -8.00 -4.35
C THR A 27 -7.93 -6.76 -3.55
N TYR A 28 -7.61 -5.67 -4.24
CA TYR A 28 -7.20 -4.38 -3.71
C TYR A 28 -8.20 -3.32 -4.20
N SER A 29 -8.89 -2.63 -3.29
CA SER A 29 -9.90 -1.64 -3.64
C SER A 29 -9.69 -0.31 -2.90
N PHE A 30 -9.81 0.80 -3.62
CA PHE A 30 -9.58 2.13 -3.07
C PHE A 30 -10.88 2.79 -2.61
N HIS A 31 -10.84 3.42 -1.43
CA HIS A 31 -12.00 4.02 -0.76
C HIS A 31 -11.65 5.38 -0.14
N HIS A 32 -12.68 6.07 0.35
CA HIS A 32 -12.56 7.31 1.12
C HIS A 32 -11.66 8.37 0.46
N ARG A 33 -11.94 8.71 -0.81
CA ARG A 33 -11.17 9.69 -1.60
C ARG A 33 -9.69 9.32 -1.69
N ASN A 34 -9.42 8.06 -2.03
CA ASN A 34 -8.09 7.52 -2.29
C ASN A 34 -7.15 7.61 -1.08
N SER A 35 -7.69 7.55 0.14
CA SER A 35 -6.90 7.55 1.39
C SER A 35 -6.86 6.18 2.07
N THR A 36 -7.76 5.29 1.68
CA THR A 36 -7.89 3.93 2.22
C THR A 36 -7.81 2.93 1.09
N LEU A 37 -7.02 1.88 1.29
CA LEU A 37 -6.94 0.70 0.47
C LEU A 37 -7.49 -0.47 1.30
N LYS A 38 -8.42 -1.23 0.73
CA LYS A 38 -8.96 -2.46 1.31
C LYS A 38 -8.42 -3.64 0.52
N ILE A 39 -7.73 -4.55 1.21
CA ILE A 39 -7.17 -5.78 0.66
C ILE A 39 -8.01 -6.95 1.18
N THR A 40 -8.61 -7.72 0.28
CA THR A 40 -9.44 -8.89 0.61
C THR A 40 -8.84 -10.12 -0.05
N ASN A 41 -8.50 -11.14 0.73
CA ASN A 41 -7.99 -12.40 0.19
C ASN A 41 -9.13 -13.35 -0.25
N SER A 42 -8.78 -14.47 -0.86
CA SER A 42 -9.73 -15.51 -1.32
C SER A 42 -10.56 -16.15 -0.20
N SER A 43 -10.10 -16.10 1.06
CA SER A 43 -10.88 -16.56 2.21
C SER A 43 -11.86 -15.51 2.74
N GLY A 44 -11.92 -14.33 2.13
CA GLY A 44 -12.73 -13.19 2.59
C GLY A 44 -12.15 -12.43 3.78
N ALA A 45 -10.91 -12.74 4.20
CA ALA A 45 -10.25 -11.98 5.25
C ALA A 45 -9.85 -10.60 4.71
N GLU A 46 -10.13 -9.56 5.50
CA GLU A 46 -9.97 -8.17 5.08
C GLU A 46 -8.91 -7.44 5.89
N MET A 47 -8.02 -6.76 5.17
CA MET A 47 -7.03 -5.83 5.72
C MET A 47 -7.33 -4.43 5.19
N LYS A 48 -7.64 -3.51 6.09
CA LYS A 48 -7.78 -2.08 5.80
C LYS A 48 -6.44 -1.39 5.97
N VAL A 49 -6.03 -0.61 4.98
CA VAL A 49 -4.76 0.12 4.92
C VAL A 49 -5.08 1.60 4.73
N VAL A 50 -4.64 2.47 5.64
CA VAL A 50 -4.87 3.91 5.59
C VAL A 50 -3.53 4.63 5.44
N CYS A 51 -3.39 5.46 4.41
CA CYS A 51 -2.18 6.24 4.14
C CYS A 51 -1.90 7.18 5.34
N VAL A 52 -0.69 7.11 5.91
CA VAL A 52 -0.26 7.98 7.02
C VAL A 52 0.77 9.00 6.56
N GLN A 53 1.80 8.54 5.83
CA GLN A 53 2.88 9.39 5.35
C GLN A 53 3.47 8.85 4.05
N ILE A 54 3.64 9.72 3.05
CA ILE A 54 4.48 9.42 1.87
C ILE A 54 5.94 9.61 2.29
N LYS A 55 6.77 8.57 2.16
CA LYS A 55 8.19 8.61 2.48
C LYS A 55 9.03 9.06 1.29
N TYR A 56 8.73 8.50 0.12
CA TYR A 56 9.50 8.71 -1.09
C TYR A 56 8.58 8.56 -2.30
N THR A 57 8.79 9.42 -3.30
CA THR A 57 8.26 9.27 -4.65
C THR A 57 9.41 9.56 -5.61
N ASN A 58 9.48 8.83 -6.72
CA ASN A 58 10.40 9.20 -7.78
C ASN A 58 9.88 10.41 -8.58
N ARG A 59 10.75 10.98 -9.43
CA ARG A 59 10.50 12.23 -10.16
C ARG A 59 9.35 12.13 -11.17
N ASP A 60 9.20 10.97 -11.78
CA ASP A 60 8.17 10.62 -12.75
C ASP A 60 6.90 10.04 -12.10
N GLU A 61 6.86 10.00 -10.77
CA GLU A 61 5.75 9.49 -9.96
C GLU A 61 5.33 8.05 -10.27
N SER A 62 6.18 7.27 -10.97
CA SER A 62 5.95 5.85 -11.26
C SER A 62 6.22 4.94 -10.06
N MET A 63 6.75 5.46 -8.96
CA MET A 63 7.04 4.70 -7.75
C MET A 63 6.76 5.54 -6.51
N ILE A 64 6.07 4.94 -5.54
CA ILE A 64 5.79 5.56 -4.24
C ILE A 64 6.06 4.58 -3.10
N VAL A 65 6.73 5.07 -2.06
CA VAL A 65 6.89 4.39 -0.77
C VAL A 65 6.13 5.17 0.29
N LEU A 66 5.29 4.49 1.06
CA LEU A 66 4.48 5.10 2.10
C LEU A 66 4.44 4.26 3.36
N VAL A 67 4.22 4.93 4.49
CA VAL A 67 3.79 4.30 5.73
C VAL A 67 2.26 4.36 5.76
N ALA A 68 1.65 3.21 6.04
CA ALA A 68 0.22 3.09 6.26
C ALA A 68 -0.07 2.52 7.64
N HIS A 69 -1.20 2.93 8.20
CA HIS A 69 -1.81 2.25 9.34
C HIS A 69 -2.67 1.11 8.81
N PHE A 70 -2.46 -0.11 9.29
CA PHE A 70 -3.27 -1.26 8.90
C PHE A 70 -4.22 -1.70 10.01
N THR A 71 -5.30 -2.36 9.64
CA THR A 71 -6.21 -3.04 10.56
C THR A 71 -6.73 -4.32 9.90
N MET A 72 -6.57 -5.45 10.58
CA MET A 72 -7.00 -6.77 10.14
C MET A 72 -7.56 -7.53 11.34
N GLY A 73 -8.88 -7.72 11.38
CA GLY A 73 -9.56 -8.20 12.59
C GLY A 73 -9.24 -7.32 13.81
N CYS A 74 -8.77 -7.93 14.90
CA CYS A 74 -8.37 -7.22 16.12
C CYS A 74 -6.93 -6.67 16.07
N GLN A 75 -6.16 -7.00 15.03
CA GLN A 75 -4.77 -6.56 14.90
C GLN A 75 -4.68 -5.25 14.13
N ASN A 76 -3.81 -4.36 14.59
CA ASN A 76 -3.51 -3.10 13.93
C ASN A 76 -2.07 -2.67 14.22
N GLY A 77 -1.61 -1.69 13.45
CA GLY A 77 -0.27 -1.15 13.55
C GLY A 77 0.10 -0.40 12.28
N TYR A 78 1.38 -0.38 11.96
CA TYR A 78 1.93 0.28 10.78
C TYR A 78 2.65 -0.70 9.89
N VAL A 79 2.61 -0.43 8.58
CA VAL A 79 3.28 -1.20 7.55
C VAL A 79 3.84 -0.24 6.52
N CYS A 80 5.02 -0.54 5.99
CA CYS A 80 5.57 0.16 4.84
C CYS A 80 5.16 -0.55 3.56
N MET A 81 4.74 0.23 2.56
CA MET A 81 4.36 -0.30 1.26
C MET A 81 5.06 0.50 0.17
N ALA A 82 5.55 -0.21 -0.84
CA ALA A 82 6.00 0.39 -2.09
C ALA A 82 5.10 -0.04 -3.24
N PHE A 83 4.67 0.90 -4.06
CA PHE A 83 3.91 0.66 -5.27
C PHE A 83 4.71 1.13 -6.48
N TYR A 84 4.73 0.32 -7.52
CA TYR A 84 5.46 0.57 -8.76
C TYR A 84 4.48 0.50 -9.92
N ARG A 85 4.34 1.59 -10.66
CA ARG A 85 3.60 1.64 -11.92
C ARG A 85 4.46 1.00 -13.01
N ARG A 86 4.02 -0.15 -13.55
CA ARG A 86 4.70 -0.84 -14.66
C ARG A 86 4.08 -0.43 -15.99
N GLU A 87 2.76 -0.48 -16.05
CA GLU A 87 1.94 -0.02 -17.17
C GLU A 87 0.64 0.60 -16.63
N ALA A 88 -0.25 1.06 -17.52
CA ALA A 88 -1.55 1.59 -17.11
C ALA A 88 -2.36 0.60 -16.27
N HIS A 89 -2.43 -0.67 -16.68
CA HIS A 89 -3.21 -1.74 -16.05
C HIS A 89 -2.33 -2.79 -15.34
N VAL A 90 -1.06 -2.46 -15.05
CA VAL A 90 -0.13 -3.37 -14.38
C VAL A 90 0.71 -2.61 -13.36
N ILE A 91 0.65 -3.05 -12.12
CA ILE A 91 1.46 -2.49 -11.04
C ILE A 91 2.13 -3.62 -10.26
N GLU A 92 3.13 -3.27 -9.47
CA GLU A 92 3.68 -4.16 -8.47
C GLU A 92 3.62 -3.51 -7.09
N VAL A 93 3.42 -4.34 -6.07
CA VAL A 93 3.44 -3.92 -4.67
C VAL A 93 4.44 -4.75 -3.88
N GLN A 94 5.20 -4.08 -3.01
CA GLN A 94 5.96 -4.71 -1.94
C GLN A 94 5.38 -4.24 -0.61
N MET A 95 5.17 -5.16 0.32
CA MET A 95 4.66 -4.89 1.66
C MET A 95 5.65 -5.41 2.70
N GLY A 96 6.07 -4.54 3.61
CA GLY A 96 6.95 -4.91 4.72
C GLY A 96 6.23 -5.66 5.83
N SER A 97 6.97 -6.00 6.88
CA SER A 97 6.38 -6.58 8.09
C SER A 97 5.70 -5.51 8.96
N GLN A 98 4.79 -5.97 9.81
CA GLN A 98 3.98 -5.10 10.67
C GLN A 98 4.76 -4.64 11.90
N THR A 99 4.60 -3.38 12.29
CA THR A 99 5.18 -2.81 13.52
C THR A 99 4.15 -1.98 14.29
N LYS A 100 4.38 -1.78 15.59
CA LYS A 100 3.54 -0.91 16.43
C LYS A 100 3.87 0.58 16.29
N ARG A 101 5.05 0.91 15.75
CA ARG A 101 5.56 2.29 15.67
C ARG A 101 5.68 2.75 14.22
N ARG A 102 5.14 3.92 13.90
CA ARG A 102 5.13 4.47 12.53
C ARG A 102 6.52 4.77 11.99
N GLU A 103 7.43 5.17 12.87
CA GLU A 103 8.81 5.54 12.57
C GLU A 103 9.64 4.32 12.13
N ASP A 104 9.31 3.13 12.64
CA ASP A 104 10.04 1.89 12.36
C ASP A 104 9.60 1.22 11.06
N ALA A 105 8.38 1.52 10.56
CA ALA A 105 7.73 0.75 9.51
C ALA A 105 8.55 0.64 8.21
N CYS A 106 9.19 1.74 7.78
CA CYS A 106 10.06 1.75 6.60
C CYS A 106 11.55 1.63 6.95
N GLY A 107 11.88 1.29 8.19
CA GLY A 107 13.25 0.95 8.59
C GLY A 107 13.66 -0.41 8.01
N TYR A 108 14.97 -0.63 7.83
CA TYR A 108 15.51 -1.83 7.19
C TYR A 108 15.00 -3.15 7.79
N SER A 109 14.82 -3.21 9.11
CA SER A 109 14.30 -4.40 9.81
C SER A 109 12.87 -4.78 9.44
N TYR A 110 12.07 -3.83 8.94
CA TYR A 110 10.67 -4.03 8.59
C TYR A 110 10.41 -3.93 7.09
N PHE A 111 11.30 -3.24 6.36
CA PHE A 111 11.18 -3.02 4.93
C PHE A 111 12.54 -3.11 4.23
N ASP A 112 13.06 -4.33 4.09
CA ASP A 112 14.17 -4.60 3.17
C ASP A 112 13.64 -4.75 1.73
N LYS A 113 13.67 -3.65 0.97
CA LYS A 113 13.19 -3.61 -0.41
C LYS A 113 13.82 -4.67 -1.33
N ASN A 114 15.02 -5.15 -1.03
CA ASN A 114 15.73 -6.11 -1.88
C ASN A 114 15.32 -7.56 -1.56
N GLY A 115 14.88 -7.82 -0.32
CA GLY A 115 14.42 -9.14 0.12
C GLY A 115 12.91 -9.36 0.01
N LEU A 116 12.12 -8.28 -0.12
CA LEU A 116 10.66 -8.38 -0.19
C LEU A 116 10.16 -8.81 -1.58
N PRO A 117 9.18 -9.73 -1.66
CA PRO A 117 8.63 -10.16 -2.94
C PRO A 117 7.83 -9.03 -3.60
N TYR A 118 7.89 -8.97 -4.92
CA TYR A 118 6.97 -8.18 -5.72
C TYR A 118 5.69 -8.98 -5.97
N VAL A 119 4.55 -8.39 -5.65
CA VAL A 119 3.24 -8.92 -6.02
C VAL A 119 2.71 -8.08 -7.18
N THR A 120 2.52 -8.72 -8.33
CA THR A 120 1.94 -8.07 -9.51
C THR A 120 0.42 -8.00 -9.38
N LEU A 121 -0.14 -6.81 -9.62
CA LEU A 121 -1.57 -6.57 -9.65
C LEU A 121 -2.01 -6.06 -11.02
N VAL A 122 -3.19 -6.49 -11.44
CA VAL A 122 -3.84 -6.10 -12.70
C VAL A 122 -5.26 -5.57 -12.45
N SER A 123 -5.72 -4.64 -13.29
CA SER A 123 -7.03 -3.99 -13.19
C SER A 123 -7.82 -4.06 -14.49
#